data_AF-A0A0D6R5U6-F1
#
_entry.id   AF-A0A0D6R5U6-F1
#
_cell.length_a   1.000
_cell.length_b   1.000
_cell.length_c   1.000
_cell.angle_alpha   90.00
_cell.angle_beta   90.00
_cell.angle_gamma   90.00
#
_symmetry.space_group_name_H-M   'P 1'
#
loop_
_entity.id
_entity.type
_entity.pdbx_description
1 polymer ?
#
loop_
_entity_poly.entity_id
_entity_poly.type
_entity_poly.pdbx_seq_one_letter_code
_entity_poly.pdbx_strand_id
1 'polypeptide(L)'
;MAAAATGAPAIQRGLVDLVEFVEWPGLECLNQNSSHSLVNALKQGYREDDGLYLESDSDEQLLIYFPFTQVVKLHSLQIKGPPEEGPKTIKLFANKEHMGFSNVNDFPASDTVVLSADNLEGKPVPLKYVKFQNVRSLTIFIEDNQSGSDVTKVQKLVLYGSTVETTNMKELKKISEDQ
;
A
#
# COMPACT_ATOMS: atom_id res chain seq x y z
N MET A 1 -23.37 -18.45 24.65
CA MET A 1 -21.96 -18.07 24.43
C MET A 1 -21.81 -17.76 22.95
N ALA A 2 -21.93 -16.48 22.57
CA ALA A 2 -21.91 -16.03 21.18
C ALA A 2 -20.50 -15.55 20.84
N ALA A 3 -19.80 -16.27 19.96
CA ALA A 3 -18.53 -15.83 19.40
C ALA A 3 -18.82 -14.89 18.22
N ALA A 4 -18.40 -13.63 18.35
CA ALA A 4 -18.51 -12.64 17.30
C ALA A 4 -17.53 -12.99 16.16
N ALA A 5 -18.08 -13.28 14.99
CA ALA A 5 -17.33 -13.47 13.77
C ALA A 5 -16.72 -12.12 13.33
N THR A 6 -15.42 -11.94 13.53
CA THR A 6 -14.64 -10.87 12.88
C THR A 6 -14.53 -11.19 11.40
N GLY A 7 -15.36 -10.53 10.59
CA GLY A 7 -15.33 -10.64 9.14
C GLY A 7 -14.01 -10.12 8.58
N ALA A 8 -13.18 -11.02 8.07
CA ALA A 8 -12.08 -10.64 7.19
C ALA A 8 -12.66 -9.93 5.95
N PRO A 9 -12.01 -8.87 5.45
CA PRO A 9 -12.48 -8.20 4.24
C PRO A 9 -12.39 -9.22 3.09
N ALA A 10 -13.54 -9.56 2.51
CA ALA A 10 -13.65 -10.47 1.40
C ALA A 10 -12.85 -9.92 0.21
N ILE A 11 -11.62 -10.39 0.03
CA ILE A 11 -10.83 -10.14 -1.18
C ILE A 11 -11.62 -10.76 -2.33
N GLN A 12 -12.10 -9.93 -3.25
CA GLN A 12 -12.89 -10.38 -4.40
C GLN A 12 -12.08 -11.42 -5.19
N ARG A 13 -12.71 -12.58 -5.45
CA ARG A 13 -12.16 -13.74 -6.15
C ARG A 13 -11.37 -13.31 -7.40
N GLY A 14 -10.04 -13.33 -7.32
CA GLY A 14 -9.13 -13.00 -8.44
C GLY A 14 -8.12 -11.89 -8.15
N LEU A 15 -8.24 -11.16 -7.04
CA LEU A 15 -7.23 -10.21 -6.60
C LEU A 15 -6.22 -10.87 -5.65
N VAL A 16 -4.95 -10.64 -5.90
CA VAL A 16 -3.81 -11.11 -5.11
C VAL A 16 -2.98 -9.94 -4.59
N ASP A 17 -2.19 -10.21 -3.56
CA ASP A 17 -1.24 -9.25 -3.02
C ASP A 17 -0.10 -9.06 -4.02
N LEU A 18 0.08 -7.83 -4.51
CA LEU A 18 1.11 -7.51 -5.48
C LEU A 18 2.50 -7.39 -4.86
N VAL A 19 2.63 -7.42 -3.52
CA VAL A 19 3.91 -7.31 -2.83
C VAL A 19 4.90 -8.40 -3.24
N GLU A 20 4.41 -9.59 -3.58
CA GLU A 20 5.26 -10.71 -4.03
C GLU A 20 5.91 -10.43 -5.39
N PHE A 21 5.35 -9.51 -6.17
CA PHE A 21 5.87 -9.10 -7.47
C PHE A 21 6.69 -7.81 -7.39
N VAL A 22 6.80 -7.20 -6.21
CA VAL A 22 7.61 -5.99 -5.99
C VAL A 22 9.08 -6.36 -5.97
N GLU A 23 9.90 -5.60 -6.69
CA GLU A 23 11.36 -5.72 -6.61
C GLU A 23 11.90 -4.95 -5.41
N TRP A 24 12.16 -5.68 -4.33
CA TRP A 24 12.85 -5.16 -3.13
C TRP A 24 14.14 -4.38 -3.41
N PRO A 25 15.06 -4.79 -4.31
CA PRO A 25 16.30 -4.04 -4.54
C PRO A 25 16.08 -2.70 -5.24
N GLY A 26 14.98 -2.52 -5.95
CA GLY A 26 14.62 -1.25 -6.58
C GLY A 26 13.64 -0.41 -5.75
N LEU A 27 13.19 -0.92 -4.60
CA LEU A 27 12.26 -0.22 -3.72
C LEU A 27 12.97 1.00 -3.13
N GLU A 28 12.47 2.19 -3.45
CA GLU A 28 12.99 3.44 -2.91
C GLU A 28 11.93 4.10 -2.04
N CYS A 29 12.32 4.63 -0.88
CA CYS A 29 11.41 5.38 -0.03
C CYS A 29 12.13 6.64 0.45
N LEU A 30 11.55 7.78 0.12
CA LEU A 30 12.01 9.10 0.53
C LEU A 30 11.19 9.55 1.75
N ASN A 31 11.88 10.21 2.68
CA ASN A 31 11.34 10.70 3.95
C ASN A 31 10.87 9.61 4.94
N GLN A 32 11.32 8.35 4.77
CA GLN A 32 11.13 7.32 5.81
C GLN A 32 12.13 7.49 6.95
N ASN A 33 11.69 7.14 8.15
CA ASN A 33 12.56 7.05 9.32
C ASN A 33 13.51 5.85 9.18
N SER A 34 14.79 6.06 9.50
CA SER A 34 15.82 5.02 9.44
C SER A 34 15.56 3.87 10.43
N SER A 35 14.80 4.12 11.50
CA SER A 35 14.40 3.11 12.50
C SER A 35 13.16 2.32 12.08
N HIS A 36 12.31 2.91 11.23
CA HIS A 36 10.98 2.43 10.87
C HIS A 36 10.79 2.48 9.35
N SER A 37 11.47 1.57 8.64
CA SER A 37 11.45 1.54 7.17
C SER A 37 10.16 0.97 6.59
N LEU A 38 9.86 1.36 5.36
CA LEU A 38 8.72 0.86 4.57
C LEU A 38 8.59 -0.66 4.53
N VAL A 39 9.72 -1.36 4.53
CA VAL A 39 9.79 -2.82 4.49
C VAL A 39 8.98 -3.44 5.66
N ASN A 40 8.95 -2.77 6.81
CA ASN A 40 8.21 -3.21 7.98
C ASN A 40 6.69 -3.19 7.73
N ALA A 41 6.19 -2.14 7.09
CA ALA A 41 4.77 -1.97 6.77
C ALA A 41 4.31 -2.78 5.54
N LEU A 42 5.24 -3.13 4.65
CA LEU A 42 4.96 -3.82 3.39
C LEU A 42 5.12 -5.34 3.48
N LYS A 43 6.15 -5.83 4.18
CA LYS A 43 6.51 -7.25 4.18
C LYS A 43 5.53 -8.08 5.00
N GLN A 44 4.98 -9.13 4.37
CA GLN A 44 4.10 -10.09 5.04
C GLN A 44 4.86 -10.77 6.19
N GLY A 45 4.28 -10.78 7.39
CA GLY A 45 4.90 -11.23 8.64
C GLY A 45 5.26 -10.09 9.59
N TYR A 46 5.88 -9.00 9.10
CA TYR A 46 6.18 -7.83 9.93
C TYR A 46 4.98 -6.91 10.13
N ARG A 47 4.07 -6.87 9.14
CA ARG A 47 2.80 -6.12 9.18
C ARG A 47 1.76 -6.60 10.22
N GLU A 48 2.04 -7.70 10.92
CA GLU A 48 1.19 -8.24 11.99
C GLU A 48 1.68 -7.84 13.37
N ASP A 49 2.88 -7.26 13.45
CA ASP A 49 3.48 -6.79 14.69
C ASP A 49 3.15 -5.30 14.85
N ASP A 50 2.37 -4.95 15.88
CA ASP A 50 1.94 -3.57 16.15
C ASP A 50 3.14 -2.64 16.48
N GLY A 51 4.32 -3.21 16.76
CA GLY A 51 5.57 -2.47 16.94
C GLY A 51 6.30 -2.08 15.64
N LEU A 52 5.88 -2.63 14.49
CA LEU A 52 6.56 -2.45 13.21
C LEU A 52 5.69 -1.67 12.23
N TYR A 53 5.90 -0.37 12.23
CA TYR A 53 5.29 0.59 11.32
C TYR A 53 6.35 1.28 10.47
N LEU A 54 5.90 1.87 9.37
CA LEU A 54 6.60 2.91 8.64
C LEU A 54 6.28 4.24 9.33
N GLU A 55 7.30 5.04 9.60
CA GLU A 55 7.18 6.40 10.13
C GLU A 55 7.92 7.35 9.21
N SER A 56 7.44 8.59 9.09
CA SER A 56 8.19 9.64 8.40
C SER A 56 9.21 10.32 9.32
N ASP A 57 10.33 10.76 8.74
CA ASP A 57 11.47 11.31 9.50
C ASP A 57 11.41 12.83 9.68
N SER A 58 11.11 13.56 8.61
CA SER A 58 11.11 15.04 8.62
C SER A 58 9.72 15.66 8.56
N ASP A 59 8.80 15.08 7.78
CA ASP A 59 7.49 15.67 7.51
C ASP A 59 6.44 14.58 7.27
N GLU A 60 5.16 14.94 7.28
CA GLU A 60 4.04 14.03 6.97
C GLU A 60 4.05 13.49 5.53
N GLN A 61 4.85 14.11 4.66
CA GLN A 61 4.95 13.76 3.25
C GLN A 61 5.90 12.58 3.03
N LEU A 62 5.37 11.47 2.54
CA LEU A 62 6.15 10.27 2.24
C LEU A 62 6.07 9.97 0.75
N LEU A 63 7.20 9.62 0.14
CA LEU A 63 7.24 9.19 -1.24
C LEU A 63 7.87 7.82 -1.33
N ILE A 64 7.08 6.88 -1.82
CA ILE A 64 7.47 5.49 -1.93
C ILE A 64 7.41 5.06 -3.39
N TYR A 65 8.51 4.54 -3.91
CA TYR A 65 8.61 3.98 -5.24
C TYR A 65 8.67 2.45 -5.17
N PHE A 66 7.67 1.80 -5.76
CA PHE A 66 7.53 0.35 -5.90
C PHE A 66 7.78 -0.08 -7.34
N PRO A 67 8.96 -0.59 -7.68
CA PRO A 67 9.15 -1.29 -8.94
C PRO A 67 8.52 -2.68 -8.85
N PHE A 68 7.88 -3.12 -9.92
CA PHE A 68 7.40 -4.49 -10.08
C PHE A 68 8.27 -5.21 -11.10
N THR A 69 8.56 -6.48 -10.83
CA THR A 69 9.36 -7.32 -11.74
C THR A 69 8.61 -7.61 -13.06
N GLN A 70 7.28 -7.57 -13.00
CA GLN A 70 6.39 -7.80 -14.14
C GLN A 70 5.27 -6.78 -14.16
N VAL A 71 4.60 -6.66 -15.32
CA VAL A 71 3.44 -5.77 -15.45
C VAL A 71 2.27 -6.34 -14.62
N VAL A 72 1.68 -5.51 -13.78
CA VAL A 72 0.55 -5.86 -12.92
C VAL A 72 -0.62 -4.89 -13.13
N LYS A 73 -1.82 -5.34 -12.72
CA LYS A 73 -3.05 -4.56 -12.72
C LYS A 73 -3.45 -4.26 -11.29
N LEU A 74 -3.44 -3.00 -10.90
CA LEU A 74 -3.87 -2.58 -9.57
C LEU A 74 -5.39 -2.38 -9.57
N HIS A 75 -6.08 -2.98 -8.61
CA HIS A 75 -7.53 -2.86 -8.48
C HIS A 75 -7.93 -2.16 -7.19
N SER A 76 -7.25 -2.46 -6.09
CA SER A 76 -7.57 -1.92 -4.77
C SER A 76 -6.31 -1.78 -3.93
N LEU A 77 -6.31 -0.83 -3.00
CA LEU A 77 -5.22 -0.56 -2.08
C LEU A 77 -5.77 -0.59 -0.66
N GLN A 78 -5.12 -1.32 0.22
CA GLN A 78 -5.48 -1.39 1.64
C GLN A 78 -4.33 -0.81 2.44
N ILE A 79 -4.65 0.15 3.30
CA ILE A 79 -3.69 0.80 4.18
C ILE A 79 -4.25 0.77 5.59
N LYS A 80 -3.41 0.41 6.56
CA LYS A 80 -3.71 0.45 7.99
C LYS A 80 -2.76 1.44 8.65
N GLY A 81 -3.28 2.27 9.52
CA GLY A 81 -2.50 3.21 10.32
C GLY A 81 -3.28 3.66 11.54
N PRO A 82 -2.62 4.31 12.52
CA PRO A 82 -3.33 4.96 13.61
C PRO A 82 -4.26 6.06 13.04
N PRO A 83 -5.45 6.27 13.62
CA PRO A 83 -6.42 7.23 13.10
C PRO A 83 -5.94 8.69 13.19
N GLU A 84 -4.97 8.98 14.06
CA GLU A 84 -4.43 10.33 14.24
C GLU A 84 -3.25 10.62 13.29
N GLU A 85 -2.27 9.71 13.24
CA GLU A 85 -1.04 9.89 12.45
C GLU A 85 -1.12 9.15 11.08
N GLY A 86 -2.27 8.59 10.74
CA GLY A 86 -2.45 7.82 9.51
C GLY A 86 -2.54 8.72 8.27
N PRO A 87 -2.13 8.23 7.09
CA PRO A 87 -2.22 9.00 5.86
C PRO A 87 -3.68 9.30 5.51
N LYS A 88 -3.94 10.51 5.02
CA LYS A 88 -5.25 10.98 4.59
C LYS A 88 -5.33 11.12 3.09
N THR A 89 -4.37 11.81 2.48
CA THR A 89 -4.35 12.00 1.02
C THR A 89 -3.18 11.25 0.42
N ILE A 90 -3.49 10.29 -0.46
CA ILE A 90 -2.50 9.47 -1.14
C ILE A 90 -2.67 9.61 -2.65
N LYS A 91 -1.61 10.04 -3.32
CA LYS A 91 -1.52 10.12 -4.77
C LYS A 91 -0.71 8.94 -5.30
N LEU A 92 -1.28 8.24 -6.27
CA LEU A 92 -0.69 7.07 -6.90
C LEU A 92 -0.27 7.42 -8.32
N PHE A 93 0.93 6.98 -8.71
CA PHE A 93 1.49 7.22 -10.03
C PHE A 93 2.01 5.92 -10.61
N ALA A 94 1.35 5.42 -11.65
CA ALA A 94 1.80 4.23 -12.36
C ALA A 94 2.76 4.56 -13.51
N ASN A 95 3.75 3.69 -13.74
CA ASN A 95 4.77 3.78 -14.78
C ASN A 95 5.54 5.11 -14.76
N LYS A 96 5.83 5.61 -13.56
CA LYS A 96 6.59 6.83 -13.34
C LYS A 96 7.78 6.47 -12.47
N GLU A 97 8.96 6.54 -13.05
CA GLU A 97 10.24 6.34 -12.38
C GLU A 97 10.77 7.69 -11.90
N HIS A 98 11.51 7.72 -10.79
CA HIS A 98 12.16 8.91 -10.24
C HIS A 98 11.22 10.10 -9.95
N MET A 99 10.06 9.85 -9.33
CA MET A 99 9.27 10.94 -8.77
C MET A 99 9.91 11.43 -7.46
N GLY A 100 10.30 12.70 -7.44
CA GLY A 100 10.69 13.40 -6.21
C GLY A 100 9.59 14.37 -5.75
N PHE A 101 9.64 14.79 -4.50
CA PHE A 101 8.71 15.77 -3.92
C PHE A 101 8.54 17.07 -4.74
N SER A 102 9.62 17.51 -5.42
CA SER A 102 9.59 18.69 -6.28
C SER A 102 8.81 18.50 -7.58
N ASN A 103 8.76 17.28 -8.12
CA ASN A 103 8.13 16.98 -9.41
C ASN A 103 6.78 16.28 -9.28
N VAL A 104 6.52 15.60 -8.17
CA VAL A 104 5.30 14.83 -7.92
C VAL A 104 4.03 15.71 -7.97
N ASN A 105 4.17 17.00 -7.65
CA ASN A 105 3.08 17.98 -7.73
C ASN A 105 2.83 18.53 -9.14
N ASP A 106 3.83 18.50 -10.01
CA ASP A 106 3.71 18.96 -11.40
C ASP A 106 3.08 17.89 -12.30
N PHE A 107 3.33 16.61 -11.97
CA PHE A 107 2.75 15.50 -12.70
C PHE A 107 1.32 15.17 -12.26
N PRO A 108 0.42 14.85 -13.21
CA PRO A 108 -0.92 14.39 -12.86
C PRO A 108 -0.83 13.01 -12.19
N ALA A 109 -1.39 12.90 -10.99
CA ALA A 109 -1.60 11.61 -10.32
C ALA A 109 -2.45 10.68 -11.20
N SER A 110 -2.06 9.41 -11.27
CA SER A 110 -2.87 8.40 -11.95
C SER A 110 -4.20 8.23 -11.24
N ASP A 111 -4.14 8.22 -9.92
CA ASP A 111 -5.31 8.21 -9.05
C ASP A 111 -4.97 8.88 -7.72
N THR A 112 -5.97 9.52 -7.10
CA THR A 112 -5.83 10.13 -5.78
C THR A 112 -6.86 9.50 -4.87
N VAL A 113 -6.37 8.95 -3.77
CA VAL A 113 -7.12 8.22 -2.77
C VAL A 113 -7.19 9.08 -1.53
N VAL A 114 -8.40 9.40 -1.10
CA VAL A 114 -8.62 10.06 0.19
C VAL A 114 -9.05 8.98 1.17
N LEU A 115 -8.15 8.63 2.08
CA LEU A 115 -8.41 7.73 3.18
C LEU A 115 -9.22 8.47 4.25
N SER A 116 -10.11 7.72 4.89
CA SER A 116 -10.92 8.17 6.02
C SER A 116 -10.56 7.29 7.23
N ALA A 117 -11.01 7.66 8.43
CA ALA A 117 -10.77 6.86 9.64
C ALA A 117 -11.13 5.38 9.46
N ASP A 118 -12.26 5.09 8.79
CA ASP A 118 -12.68 3.73 8.41
C ASP A 118 -11.68 2.99 7.52
N ASN A 119 -10.98 3.69 6.62
CA ASN A 119 -10.02 3.07 5.72
C ASN A 119 -8.72 2.70 6.46
N LEU A 120 -8.34 3.48 7.47
CA LEU A 120 -7.18 3.24 8.33
C LEU A 120 -7.32 2.01 9.22
N GLU A 121 -8.53 1.47 9.39
CA GLU A 121 -8.75 0.15 10.00
C GLU A 121 -8.28 -1.01 9.09
N GLY A 122 -7.78 -0.71 7.89
CA GLY A 122 -7.40 -1.70 6.89
C GLY A 122 -8.55 -2.07 5.97
N LYS A 123 -9.44 -1.13 5.62
CA LYS A 123 -10.43 -1.39 4.57
C LYS A 123 -9.77 -1.27 3.19
N PRO A 124 -10.02 -2.21 2.26
CA PRO A 124 -9.53 -2.09 0.90
C PRO A 124 -10.26 -0.96 0.17
N VAL A 125 -9.49 0.02 -0.30
CA VAL A 125 -9.98 1.16 -1.06
C VAL A 125 -9.91 0.82 -2.55
N PRO A 126 -11.05 0.81 -3.26
CA PRO A 126 -11.07 0.54 -4.69
C PRO A 126 -10.41 1.71 -5.44
N LEU A 127 -9.47 1.37 -6.32
CA LEU A 127 -8.78 2.33 -7.17
C LEU A 127 -9.34 2.29 -8.58
N LYS A 128 -9.01 3.31 -9.38
CA LYS A 128 -9.40 3.33 -10.80
C LYS A 128 -8.59 2.34 -11.62
N TYR A 129 -9.00 1.07 -11.62
CA TYR A 129 -8.37 -0.04 -12.36
C TYR A 129 -8.11 0.28 -13.85
N VAL A 130 -8.93 1.15 -14.47
CA VAL A 130 -8.78 1.62 -15.85
C VAL A 130 -7.46 2.34 -16.12
N LYS A 131 -6.91 3.04 -15.11
CA LYS A 131 -5.61 3.73 -15.18
C LYS A 131 -4.46 2.77 -14.86
N PHE A 132 -4.74 1.74 -14.09
CA PHE A 132 -3.77 0.75 -13.63
C PHE A 132 -3.89 -0.58 -14.37
N GLN A 133 -4.08 -0.55 -15.69
CA GLN A 133 -4.13 -1.77 -16.52
C GLN A 133 -2.76 -2.38 -16.84
N ASN A 134 -1.70 -1.56 -16.78
CA ASN A 134 -0.34 -2.00 -17.09
C ASN A 134 0.62 -1.23 -16.20
N VAL A 135 0.83 -1.68 -14.96
CA VAL A 135 1.71 -1.03 -13.98
C VAL A 135 3.02 -1.81 -13.90
N ARG A 136 4.13 -1.20 -14.30
CA ARG A 136 5.49 -1.73 -14.10
C ARG A 136 6.17 -1.15 -12.88
N SER A 137 5.86 0.10 -12.57
CA SER A 137 6.32 0.79 -11.39
C SER A 137 5.17 1.60 -10.81
N LEU A 138 5.10 1.71 -9.49
CA LEU A 138 4.09 2.47 -8.79
C LEU A 138 4.78 3.38 -7.78
N THR A 139 4.60 4.68 -7.93
CA THR A 139 4.95 5.64 -6.88
C THR A 139 3.70 5.93 -6.06
N ILE A 140 3.82 5.82 -4.75
CA ILE A 140 2.83 6.22 -3.75
C ILE A 140 3.37 7.46 -3.07
N PHE A 141 2.65 8.57 -3.20
CA PHE A 141 2.96 9.82 -2.54
C PHE A 141 1.87 10.14 -1.53
N ILE A 142 2.26 10.29 -0.27
CA ILE A 142 1.39 10.72 0.81
C ILE A 142 1.59 12.23 0.95
N GLU A 143 0.50 12.99 0.84
CA GLU A 143 0.53 14.45 0.89
C GLU A 143 0.16 15.01 2.26
N ASP A 144 -0.77 14.36 2.96
CA ASP A 144 -1.42 14.85 4.19
C ASP A 144 -1.80 13.64 5.06
N ASN A 145 -1.77 13.81 6.38
CA ASN A 145 -2.27 12.84 7.35
C ASN A 145 -3.61 13.29 7.97
N GLN A 146 -4.25 12.44 8.79
CA GLN A 146 -5.59 12.74 9.31
C GLN A 146 -5.62 13.93 10.27
N SER A 147 -4.67 14.00 11.21
CA SER A 147 -4.67 15.03 12.26
C SER A 147 -3.81 16.26 11.97
N GLY A 148 -3.14 16.33 10.81
CA GLY A 148 -2.12 17.34 10.51
C GLY A 148 -0.88 17.23 11.42
N SER A 149 -0.49 15.99 11.76
CA SER A 149 0.72 15.73 12.55
C SER A 149 1.98 15.97 11.73
N ASP A 150 3.11 16.26 12.37
CA ASP A 150 4.38 16.40 11.64
C ASP A 150 4.93 15.05 11.11
N VAL A 151 4.41 13.93 11.64
CA VAL A 151 4.80 12.57 11.25
C VAL A 151 3.60 11.75 10.75
N THR A 152 3.84 10.94 9.73
CA THR A 152 2.86 9.98 9.19
C THR A 152 3.28 8.57 9.55
N LYS A 153 2.38 7.81 10.15
CA LYS A 153 2.58 6.40 10.50
C LYS A 153 1.70 5.48 9.66
N VAL A 154 2.34 4.48 9.04
CA VAL A 154 1.66 3.43 8.27
C VAL A 154 2.03 2.08 8.86
N GLN A 155 1.07 1.38 9.45
CA GLN A 155 1.30 0.06 10.04
C GLN A 155 1.31 -1.03 8.97
N LYS A 156 0.42 -0.94 7.99
CA LYS A 156 0.28 -1.99 6.97
C LYS A 156 -0.11 -1.37 5.64
N LEU A 157 0.57 -1.76 4.57
CA LEU A 157 0.22 -1.38 3.21
C LEU A 157 0.12 -2.64 2.35
N VAL A 158 -1.00 -2.81 1.66
CA VAL A 158 -1.29 -3.96 0.82
C VAL A 158 -1.87 -3.49 -0.50
N LEU A 159 -1.26 -3.93 -1.59
CA LEU A 159 -1.67 -3.62 -2.95
C LEU A 159 -2.41 -4.83 -3.52
N TYR A 160 -3.70 -4.72 -3.77
CA TYR A 160 -4.50 -5.78 -4.37
C TYR A 160 -4.60 -5.58 -5.88
N GLY A 161 -4.28 -6.64 -6.61
CA GLY A 161 -4.28 -6.60 -8.06
C GLY A 161 -4.23 -7.97 -8.71
N SER A 162 -3.92 -7.99 -10.01
CA SER A 162 -3.74 -9.23 -10.78
C SER A 162 -2.62 -9.03 -11.80
N THR A 163 -1.90 -10.08 -12.18
CA THR A 163 -0.87 -10.00 -13.21
C THR A 163 -1.51 -9.99 -14.61
N VAL A 164 -0.93 -9.27 -15.58
CA VAL A 164 -1.42 -9.30 -16.98
C VAL A 164 -1.08 -10.61 -17.67
N GLU A 165 0.11 -11.16 -17.38
CA GLU A 165 0.50 -12.48 -17.83
C GLU A 165 -0.18 -13.54 -16.98
N THR A 166 -0.78 -14.49 -17.69
CA THR A 166 -1.74 -15.47 -17.20
C THR A 166 -1.03 -16.58 -16.40
N THR A 167 -0.41 -16.26 -15.27
CA THR A 167 0.14 -17.28 -14.38
C THR A 167 -0.98 -17.80 -13.48
N ASN A 168 -1.52 -18.93 -13.91
CA ASN A 168 -2.58 -19.72 -13.31
C ASN A 168 -2.31 -19.99 -11.80
N MET A 169 -2.92 -19.21 -10.90
CA MET A 169 -2.83 -19.38 -9.44
C MET A 169 -3.71 -20.54 -8.96
N LYS A 170 -3.33 -21.77 -9.35
CA LYS A 170 -3.69 -22.99 -8.61
C LYS A 170 -2.85 -23.20 -7.35
N GLU A 171 -2.05 -22.21 -6.95
CA GLU A 171 -0.96 -22.37 -5.97
C GLU A 171 -1.06 -21.51 -4.71
N LEU A 172 -2.21 -20.89 -4.39
CA LEU A 172 -2.49 -20.49 -3.00
C LEU A 172 -3.17 -21.66 -2.28
N LYS A 173 -2.40 -22.73 -2.07
CA LYS A 173 -2.74 -23.80 -1.13
C LYS A 173 -2.74 -23.21 0.28
N LYS A 174 -3.86 -23.39 0.98
CA LYS A 174 -3.94 -23.64 2.44
C LYS A 174 -2.95 -22.83 3.29
N ILE A 175 -3.32 -21.61 3.66
CA ILE A 175 -2.81 -21.04 4.92
C ILE A 175 -3.88 -21.30 5.98
N SER A 176 -3.61 -22.39 6.67
CA SER A 176 -4.08 -22.91 7.95
C SER A 176 -5.35 -22.32 8.55
N GLU A 177 -6.42 -23.07 8.34
CA GLU A 177 -7.45 -23.31 9.33
C GLU A 177 -6.85 -24.25 10.40
N ASP A 178 -6.53 -23.72 11.58
CA ASP A 178 -6.21 -24.46 12.81
C ASP A 178 -6.22 -23.41 13.95
N GLN A 179 -6.97 -23.46 15.04
CA GLN A 179 -8.03 -24.31 15.61
C GLN A 179 -8.78 -23.39 16.60
#